data_AF-A0A944U0W5-F1
#
_entry.id   AF-A0A944U0W5-F1
#
_cell.length_a   1.000
_cell.length_b   1.000
_cell.length_c   1.000
_cell.angle_alpha   90.00
_cell.angle_beta   90.00
_cell.angle_gamma   90.00
#
_symmetry.space_group_name_H-M   'P 1'
#
loop_
_entity.id
_entity.type
_entity.pdbx_description
1 polymer ?
#
loop_
_entity_poly.entity_id
_entity_poly.type
_entity_poly.pdbx_seq_one_letter_code
_entity_poly.pdbx_strand_id
1 'polypeptide(L)'
;DPVGRWRERYNSGLPIDASGRLFGKEVFTDIEGFKDAILDHPEIFMRAFSEHLLSYALGRALTLNDKPAVDLITQRVLVERGRFSTVVTEIVKSLPFRHKTRQQQTP
;
A
#
# COMPACT_ATOMS: atom_id res chain seq x y z
N ASP A 1 13.65 -17.48 -2.14
CA ASP A 1 12.36 -18.07 -2.51
C ASP A 1 11.27 -17.01 -2.30
N PRO A 2 10.50 -16.62 -3.33
CA PRO A 2 9.44 -15.61 -3.24
C PRO A 2 8.29 -15.93 -2.27
N VAL A 3 8.30 -17.09 -1.59
CA VAL A 3 7.26 -17.52 -0.63
C VAL A 3 7.31 -16.76 0.71
N GLY A 4 8.28 -15.87 0.92
CA GLY A 4 8.29 -14.96 2.09
C GLY A 4 8.71 -15.59 3.41
N ARG A 5 9.48 -16.68 3.39
CA ARG A 5 10.03 -17.30 4.61
C ARG A 5 10.97 -16.35 5.37
N TRP A 6 10.88 -16.38 6.70
CA TRP A 6 11.80 -15.68 7.59
C TRP A 6 13.24 -16.14 7.35
N ARG A 7 14.18 -15.20 7.36
CA ARG A 7 15.61 -15.45 7.14
C ARG A 7 16.44 -14.55 8.02
N GLU A 8 17.45 -15.15 8.64
CA GLU A 8 18.49 -14.42 9.39
C GLU A 8 19.79 -14.29 8.57
N ARG A 9 19.94 -15.09 7.50
CA ARG A 9 21.14 -15.15 6.67
C ARG A 9 20.80 -15.24 5.18
N TYR A 10 21.70 -14.70 4.36
CA TYR A 10 21.69 -14.93 2.91
C TYR A 10 22.16 -16.36 2.58
N ASN A 11 21.92 -16.79 1.35
CA ASN A 11 22.41 -18.10 0.86
C ASN A 11 23.95 -18.22 0.93
N SER A 12 24.66 -17.09 0.98
CA SER A 12 26.11 -17.01 1.18
C SER A 12 26.55 -17.19 2.64
N GLY A 13 25.63 -17.30 3.59
CA GLY A 13 25.91 -17.42 5.03
C GLY A 13 26.06 -16.07 5.77
N LEU A 14 26.15 -14.95 5.03
CA LEU A 14 26.23 -13.61 5.61
C LEU A 14 24.94 -13.27 6.39
N PRO A 15 25.05 -12.59 7.55
CA PRO A 15 23.87 -12.12 8.27
C PRO A 15 23.08 -11.10 7.44
N ILE A 16 21.76 -11.13 7.58
CA ILE A 16 20.88 -10.11 6.99
C ILE A 16 20.85 -8.91 7.94
N ASP A 17 21.16 -7.73 7.38
CA ASP A 17 20.92 -6.45 8.06
C ASP A 17 19.49 -6.01 7.75
N ALA A 18 18.64 -6.01 8.77
CA ALA A 18 17.25 -5.56 8.69
C ALA A 18 17.06 -4.11 9.17
N SER A 19 18.15 -3.40 9.46
CA SER A 19 18.11 -2.00 9.86
C SER A 19 17.95 -1.07 8.65
N GLY A 20 17.53 0.16 8.92
CA GLY A 20 17.37 1.15 7.87
C GLY A 20 16.84 2.47 8.38
N ARG A 21 16.43 3.31 7.42
CA ARG A 21 15.88 4.64 7.67
C ARG A 21 14.63 4.88 6.81
N LEU A 22 13.49 5.06 7.45
CA LEU A 22 12.23 5.37 6.80
C LEU A 22 12.12 6.88 6.53
N PHE A 23 11.74 7.25 5.31
CA PHE A 23 11.61 8.63 4.82
C PHE A 23 12.81 9.56 5.12
N GLY A 24 14.01 9.00 5.26
CA GLY A 24 15.21 9.77 5.61
C GLY A 24 15.22 10.31 7.05
N LYS A 25 14.28 9.89 7.91
CA LYS A 25 14.14 10.41 9.28
C LYS A 25 14.20 9.31 10.34
N GLU A 26 13.26 8.38 10.32
CA GLU A 26 13.10 7.35 11.35
C GLU A 26 14.07 6.20 11.14
N VAL A 27 14.98 6.01 12.08
CA VAL A 27 15.90 4.86 12.08
C VAL A 27 15.22 3.68 12.74
N PHE A 28 15.33 2.50 12.12
CA PHE A 28 14.90 1.23 12.70
C PHE A 28 16.05 0.23 12.64
N THR A 29 16.10 -0.70 13.59
CA THR A 29 17.18 -1.70 13.71
C THR A 29 16.76 -3.09 13.26
N ASP A 30 15.46 -3.32 13.13
CA ASP A 30 14.87 -4.61 12.75
C ASP A 30 13.47 -4.42 12.13
N ILE A 31 12.80 -5.55 11.85
CA ILE A 31 11.46 -5.55 11.24
C ILE A 31 10.38 -4.99 12.16
N GLU A 32 10.53 -5.13 13.48
CA GLU A 32 9.52 -4.66 14.44
C GLU A 32 9.58 -3.14 14.50
N GLY A 33 10.79 -2.58 14.61
CA GLY A 33 11.01 -1.14 14.50
C GLY A 33 10.60 -0.57 13.15
N PHE A 34 10.78 -1.30 12.04
CA PHE A 34 10.27 -0.88 10.74
C PHE A 34 8.74 -0.82 10.70
N LYS A 35 8.08 -1.84 11.26
CA LYS A 35 6.62 -1.90 11.34
C LYS A 35 6.09 -0.73 12.17
N ASP A 36 6.71 -0.46 13.33
CA ASP A 36 6.30 0.63 14.19
C ASP A 36 6.49 2.00 13.50
N ALA A 37 7.63 2.21 12.83
CA ALA A 37 7.87 3.42 12.03
C ALA A 37 6.83 3.63 10.91
N ILE A 38 6.38 2.55 10.23
CA ILE A 38 5.31 2.67 9.24
C ILE A 38 3.97 3.06 9.89
N LEU A 39 3.67 2.48 11.05
CA LEU A 39 2.40 2.71 11.75
C LEU A 39 2.30 4.12 12.34
N ASP A 40 3.43 4.80 12.56
CA ASP A 40 3.48 6.21 12.96
C ASP A 40 3.06 7.17 11.82
N HIS A 41 3.01 6.70 10.57
CA HIS A 41 2.49 7.44 9.40
C HIS A 41 1.30 6.72 8.75
N PRO A 42 0.17 6.56 9.47
CA PRO A 42 -0.96 5.75 9.02
C PRO A 42 -1.56 6.26 7.71
N GLU A 43 -1.49 7.56 7.42
CA GLU A 43 -1.95 8.14 6.17
C GLU A 43 -1.13 7.67 4.96
N ILE A 44 0.19 7.56 5.10
CA ILE A 44 1.06 7.09 4.02
C ILE A 44 0.80 5.60 3.77
N PHE A 45 0.73 4.82 4.85
CA PHE A 45 0.46 3.39 4.78
C PHE A 45 -0.92 3.11 4.15
N MET A 46 -1.99 3.72 4.67
CA MET A 46 -3.34 3.47 4.19
C MET A 46 -3.54 3.98 2.76
N ARG A 47 -2.86 5.06 2.36
CA ARG A 47 -2.88 5.53 0.97
C ARG A 47 -2.24 4.51 0.03
N ALA A 48 -1.02 4.06 0.33
CA ALA A 48 -0.32 3.06 -0.47
C ALA A 48 -1.10 1.74 -0.54
N PHE A 49 -1.62 1.27 0.60
CA PHE A 49 -2.44 0.08 0.68
C PHE A 49 -3.71 0.20 -0.17
N SER A 50 -4.39 1.34 -0.11
CA SER A 50 -5.59 1.61 -0.93
C SER A 50 -5.27 1.67 -2.43
N GLU A 51 -4.13 2.24 -2.82
CA GLU A 51 -3.67 2.28 -4.21
C GLU A 51 -3.41 0.87 -4.76
N HIS A 52 -2.66 0.06 -4.02
CA HIS A 52 -2.35 -1.32 -4.42
C HIS A 52 -3.62 -2.17 -4.51
N LEU A 53 -4.53 -2.04 -3.54
CA LEU A 53 -5.77 -2.83 -3.54
C LEU A 53 -6.74 -2.38 -4.63
N LEU A 54 -6.83 -1.07 -4.92
CA LEU A 54 -7.62 -0.56 -6.03
C LEU A 54 -7.05 -1.04 -7.37
N SER A 55 -5.72 -0.95 -7.57
CA SER A 55 -5.05 -1.47 -8.77
C SER A 55 -5.36 -2.94 -9.01
N TYR A 56 -5.26 -3.76 -7.95
CA TYR A 56 -5.63 -5.17 -7.97
C TYR A 56 -7.10 -5.37 -8.35
N ALA A 57 -8.02 -4.63 -7.72
CA ALA A 57 -9.46 -4.73 -7.99
C ALA A 57 -9.85 -4.31 -9.41
N LEU A 58 -9.12 -3.37 -10.01
CA LEU A 58 -9.34 -2.91 -11.39
C LEU A 58 -8.64 -3.79 -12.43
N GLY A 59 -7.69 -4.64 -12.03
CA GLY A 59 -6.87 -5.44 -12.94
C GLY A 59 -5.96 -4.61 -13.85
N ARG A 60 -5.65 -3.36 -13.44
CA ARG A 60 -4.78 -2.44 -14.20
C ARG A 60 -4.05 -1.49 -13.26
N ALA A 61 -2.93 -0.94 -13.75
CA ALA A 61 -2.27 0.17 -13.07
C ALA A 61 -3.21 1.38 -12.91
N LEU A 62 -3.01 2.11 -11.81
CA LEU A 62 -3.71 3.37 -11.58
C LEU A 62 -3.16 4.46 -12.49
N THR A 63 -4.04 5.36 -12.91
CA THR A 63 -3.76 6.51 -13.76
C THR A 63 -4.08 7.79 -12.99
N LEU A 64 -3.72 8.95 -13.54
CA LEU A 64 -4.07 10.25 -12.94
C LEU A 64 -5.58 10.42 -12.71
N ASN A 65 -6.42 9.79 -13.53
CA ASN A 65 -7.87 9.82 -13.39
C ASN A 65 -8.39 9.08 -12.14
N ASP A 66 -7.59 8.17 -11.56
CA ASP A 66 -7.95 7.41 -10.37
C ASP A 66 -7.59 8.15 -9.07
N LYS A 67 -6.77 9.21 -9.15
CA LYS A 67 -6.32 9.98 -7.98
C LYS A 67 -7.47 10.47 -7.09
N PRO A 68 -8.57 11.06 -7.63
CA PRO A 68 -9.67 11.51 -6.78
C PRO A 68 -10.33 10.35 -6.01
N ALA A 69 -10.39 9.16 -6.60
CA ALA A 69 -10.94 7.98 -5.92
C ALA A 69 -10.02 7.52 -4.79
N VAL A 70 -8.70 7.45 -5.03
CA VAL A 70 -7.70 7.11 -4.02
C VAL A 70 -7.74 8.09 -2.85
N ASP A 71 -7.79 9.40 -3.14
CA ASP A 71 -7.78 10.44 -2.11
C ASP A 71 -9.06 10.34 -1.24
N LEU A 72 -10.23 10.09 -1.84
CA LEU A 72 -11.49 9.88 -1.11
C LEU A 72 -11.47 8.59 -0.27
N ILE A 73 -11.03 7.47 -0.83
CA ILE A 73 -10.90 6.19 -0.11
C ILE A 73 -9.99 6.38 1.11
N THR A 74 -8.81 6.96 0.91
CA THR A 74 -7.83 7.18 1.98
C THR A 74 -8.41 8.04 3.09
N GLN A 75 -9.09 9.14 2.75
CA GLN A 75 -9.74 10.01 3.74
C GLN A 75 -10.77 9.24 4.58
N ARG A 76 -11.65 8.46 3.95
CA ARG A 76 -12.69 7.68 4.63
C ARG A 76 -12.10 6.60 5.53
N VAL A 77 -11.06 5.93 5.04
CA VAL A 77 -10.35 4.89 5.77
C VAL A 77 -9.68 5.44 7.02
N LEU A 78 -9.08 6.63 6.96
CA LEU A 78 -8.47 7.28 8.12
C LEU A 78 -9.51 7.69 9.17
N VAL A 79 -10.66 8.21 8.76
CA VAL A 79 -11.79 8.50 9.67
C VAL A 79 -12.24 7.23 10.41
N GLU A 80 -12.26 6.09 9.71
CA GLU A 80 -12.61 4.78 10.26
C GLU A 80 -11.42 4.03 10.90
N ARG A 81 -10.34 4.75 11.25
CA ARG A 81 -9.16 4.22 11.95
C ARG A 81 -8.48 3.05 11.22
N GLY A 82 -8.38 3.12 9.89
CA GLY A 82 -7.62 2.16 9.09
C GLY A 82 -8.29 0.79 8.92
N ARG A 83 -9.58 0.66 9.20
CA ARG A 83 -10.32 -0.61 9.07
C ARG A 83 -10.25 -1.16 7.65
N PHE A 84 -9.75 -2.39 7.51
CA PHE A 84 -9.67 -3.09 6.23
C PHE A 84 -11.01 -3.19 5.50
N SER A 85 -12.09 -3.49 6.23
CA SER A 85 -13.46 -3.55 5.66
C SER A 85 -13.89 -2.22 5.04
N THR A 86 -13.42 -1.09 5.58
CA THR A 86 -13.69 0.25 5.02
C THR A 86 -12.95 0.41 3.70
N VAL A 87 -11.69 -0.01 3.60
CA VAL A 87 -10.93 0.05 2.33
C VAL A 87 -11.69 -0.70 1.22
N VAL A 88 -12.08 -1.94 1.50
CA VAL A 88 -12.83 -2.77 0.52
C VAL A 88 -14.15 -2.11 0.15
N THR A 89 -14.91 -1.62 1.14
CA THR A 89 -16.22 -0.99 0.93
C THR A 89 -16.10 0.28 0.06
N GLU A 90 -15.11 1.12 0.32
CA GLU A 90 -14.91 2.35 -0.43
C GLU A 90 -14.36 2.09 -1.84
N ILE A 91 -13.53 1.05 -2.03
CA ILE A 91 -13.13 0.58 -3.36
C ILE A 91 -14.35 0.16 -4.18
N VAL A 92 -15.23 -0.70 -3.66
CA VAL A 92 -16.40 -1.18 -4.44
C VAL A 92 -17.42 -0.08 -4.73
N LYS A 93 -17.46 0.98 -3.92
CA LYS A 93 -18.28 2.17 -4.14
C LYS A 93 -17.63 3.19 -5.09
N SER A 94 -16.32 3.09 -5.32
CA SER A 94 -15.58 4.07 -6.10
C SER A 94 -16.01 4.12 -7.57
N LEU A 95 -15.91 5.31 -8.17
CA LEU A 95 -16.20 5.52 -9.58
C LEU A 95 -15.40 4.58 -10.52
N PRO A 96 -14.06 4.43 -10.39
CA PRO A 96 -13.29 3.58 -11.30
C PRO A 96 -13.66 2.09 -11.20
N PHE A 97 -14.14 1.62 -10.04
CA PHE A 97 -14.60 0.23 -9.89
C PHE A 97 -15.98 0.00 -10.51
N ARG A 98 -16.89 0.96 -10.32
CA ARG A 98 -18.29 0.83 -10.78
C ARG A 98 -18.49 1.08 -12.27
N HIS A 99 -17.53 1.75 -12.92
CA HIS A 99 -17.66 2.17 -14.30
C HIS A 99 -16.42 1.77 -15.11
N LYS A 100 -16.62 1.27 -16.33
CA LYS A 100 -15.51 1.09 -17.27
C LYS A 100 -14.96 2.46 -17.65
N THR A 101 -13.81 2.82 -17.12
CA THR A 101 -12.99 3.89 -17.70
C THR A 101 -12.67 3.47 -19.13
N ARG A 102 -13.05 4.28 -20.12
CA ARG A 102 -12.69 4.05 -21.52
C ARG A 102 -11.16 4.06 -21.59
N GLN A 103 -10.53 2.89 -21.63
CA GLN A 103 -9.09 2.79 -21.86
C GLN A 103 -8.87 3.37 -23.25
N GLN A 104 -8.15 4.49 -23.35
CA GLN A 104 -7.69 4.98 -24.63
C GLN A 104 -6.75 3.89 -25.16
N GLN A 105 -7.23 3.11 -26.12
CA GLN A 105 -6.39 2.22 -26.90
C GLN A 105 -5.37 3.12 -27.59
N THR A 106 -4.11 3.04 -27.16
CA THR A 106 -3.02 3.56 -27.97
C THR A 106 -2.91 2.63 -29.19
N PRO A 107 -2.94 3.16 -30.43
CA PRO A 107 -2.89 2.36 -31.64
C PRO A 107 -1.59 1.57 -31.78
#